data_AF-A0A961H6D4-F1
#
_entry.id   AF-A0A961H6D4-F1
#
_cell.length_a   1.000
_cell.length_b   1.000
_cell.length_c   1.000
_cell.angle_alpha   90.00
_cell.angle_beta   90.00
_cell.angle_gamma   90.00
#
_symmetry.space_group_name_H-M   'P 1'
#
loop_
_entity.id
_entity.type
_entity.pdbx_description
1 polymer ?
#
loop_
_entity_poly.entity_id
_entity_poly.type
_entity_poly.pdbx_seq_one_letter_code
_entity_poly.pdbx_strand_id
1 'polypeptide(L)'
;MSSGPAFRTDASNTAADQAQQIGFNHDGMHYFALGEGAQASRKGLLVLNHEYVDTTQIYPASAGSPSAEQVAKALAAHGVSVVQFELRANKWRLVDSSYNRRITGSTPVIFSGPVDASHPAVAGSLPPEGTLNNCANGFTPWGTYLTCEENWNQYFGTASSGYTLSDDQARHGVTKNSSLKWHESNPRFDLAANPDETNRFGWIVEIDPFDPNSTPVKRTALGRFKHEGATYAETAGVAVFYSGDDENSEYIYKFVGSAPWQELIAAGRSPLDEGTLYVARFNDDGTGDADAPSGMACGEPGVEHRVLHTHQRVRKPERCESTWHQSVRLDHELERDRR
;
A
#
# COMPACT_ATOMS: atom_id res chain seq x y z
N MET A 1 3.59 -17.75 -14.07
CA MET A 1 4.69 -18.65 -13.65
C MET A 1 5.01 -19.58 -14.81
N SER A 2 6.26 -20.01 -14.97
CA SER A 2 6.76 -20.70 -16.18
C SER A 2 6.04 -22.01 -16.55
N SER A 3 5.36 -22.63 -15.59
CA SER A 3 4.53 -23.83 -15.77
C SER A 3 3.01 -23.56 -15.74
N GLY A 4 2.60 -22.29 -15.57
CA GLY A 4 1.19 -21.89 -15.53
C GLY A 4 0.52 -21.89 -16.91
N PRO A 5 -0.79 -21.61 -16.97
CA PRO A 5 -1.55 -21.60 -18.22
C PRO A 5 -0.94 -20.64 -19.25
N ALA A 6 -0.84 -21.10 -20.51
CA ALA A 6 -0.35 -20.27 -21.60
C ALA A 6 -1.25 -19.04 -21.79
N PHE A 7 -0.63 -17.91 -22.08
CA PHE A 7 -1.34 -16.69 -22.48
C PHE A 7 -2.10 -16.92 -23.78
N ARG A 8 -3.35 -16.48 -23.81
CA ARG A 8 -4.22 -16.54 -24.99
C ARG A 8 -4.52 -15.13 -25.48
N THR A 9 -4.17 -14.88 -26.75
CA THR A 9 -4.31 -13.57 -27.41
C THR A 9 -5.76 -13.17 -27.69
N ASP A 10 -6.72 -14.08 -27.49
CA ASP A 10 -8.16 -13.83 -27.64
C ASP A 10 -8.84 -13.45 -26.33
N ALA A 11 -8.06 -13.19 -25.27
CA ALA A 11 -8.51 -12.87 -23.92
C ALA A 11 -9.37 -13.95 -23.23
N SER A 12 -9.39 -15.19 -23.75
CA SER A 12 -10.21 -16.29 -23.22
C SER A 12 -9.66 -16.98 -21.96
N ASN A 13 -8.49 -16.57 -21.46
CA ASN A 13 -7.99 -17.03 -20.15
C ASN A 13 -9.01 -16.69 -19.05
N THR A 14 -9.16 -17.57 -18.07
CA THR A 14 -10.05 -17.36 -16.91
C THR A 14 -9.37 -16.52 -15.82
N ALA A 15 -10.10 -16.13 -14.78
CA ALA A 15 -9.53 -15.54 -13.58
C ALA A 15 -8.51 -16.48 -12.91
N ALA A 16 -8.80 -17.79 -12.88
CA ALA A 16 -7.91 -18.81 -12.33
C ALA A 16 -6.61 -18.96 -13.15
N ASP A 17 -6.69 -18.80 -14.47
CA ASP A 17 -5.49 -18.75 -15.32
C ASP A 17 -4.66 -17.50 -15.02
N GLN A 18 -5.32 -16.34 -14.97
CA GLN A 18 -4.68 -15.05 -14.75
C GLN A 18 -3.97 -14.97 -13.39
N ALA A 19 -4.52 -15.61 -12.35
CA ALA A 19 -3.91 -15.70 -11.02
C ALA A 19 -2.57 -16.46 -11.03
N GLN A 20 -2.29 -17.25 -12.07
CA GLN A 20 -1.03 -17.98 -12.26
C GLN A 20 -0.12 -17.34 -13.31
N GLN A 21 -0.59 -16.30 -13.99
CA GLN A 21 0.15 -15.57 -15.02
C GLN A 21 0.80 -14.33 -14.41
N ILE A 22 1.72 -13.71 -15.15
CA ILE A 22 2.15 -12.35 -14.81
C ILE A 22 0.92 -11.43 -14.93
N GLY A 23 0.82 -10.43 -14.05
CA GLY A 23 -0.27 -9.46 -14.09
C GLY A 23 -0.19 -8.51 -15.30
N PHE A 24 -1.03 -7.49 -15.27
CA PHE A 24 -1.23 -6.57 -16.40
C PHE A 24 -0.66 -5.19 -16.07
N ASN A 25 -0.18 -4.46 -17.09
CA ASN A 25 0.42 -3.11 -16.95
C ASN A 25 1.47 -3.05 -15.83
N HIS A 26 2.64 -3.64 -16.11
CA HIS A 26 3.74 -3.66 -15.14
C HIS A 26 4.19 -2.24 -14.83
N ASP A 27 4.43 -1.97 -13.55
CA ASP A 27 4.92 -0.67 -13.09
C ASP A 27 6.16 -0.84 -12.19
N GLY A 28 6.18 -0.24 -10.99
CA GLY A 28 7.30 -0.27 -10.05
C GLY A 28 7.88 -1.66 -9.86
N MET A 29 9.21 -1.73 -9.76
CA MET A 29 9.91 -3.01 -9.69
C MET A 29 11.24 -2.91 -8.95
N HIS A 30 11.66 -4.03 -8.36
CA HIS A 30 12.97 -4.15 -7.71
C HIS A 30 13.57 -5.54 -7.89
N TYR A 31 14.89 -5.59 -8.05
CA TYR A 31 15.65 -6.84 -8.13
C TYR A 31 16.29 -7.17 -6.78
N PHE A 32 15.93 -8.32 -6.22
CA PHE A 32 16.53 -8.88 -5.02
C PHE A 32 17.50 -10.01 -5.39
N ALA A 33 18.77 -9.87 -5.03
CA ALA A 33 19.79 -10.87 -5.34
C ALA A 33 19.52 -12.22 -4.65
N LEU A 34 19.76 -13.33 -5.36
CA LEU A 34 19.82 -14.67 -4.79
C LEU A 34 21.30 -15.11 -4.71
N GLY A 35 21.87 -15.02 -3.51
CA GLY A 35 23.27 -15.34 -3.24
C GLY A 35 24.18 -14.11 -3.24
N GLU A 36 25.46 -14.35 -2.95
CA GLU A 36 26.42 -13.29 -2.65
C GLU A 36 27.48 -13.11 -3.74
N GLY A 37 28.22 -12.00 -3.65
CA GLY A 37 29.33 -11.69 -4.55
C GLY A 37 28.92 -11.74 -6.01
N ALA A 38 29.68 -12.49 -6.83
CA ALA A 38 29.39 -12.62 -8.26
C ALA A 38 28.04 -13.29 -8.57
N GLN A 39 27.45 -14.07 -7.64
CA GLN A 39 26.14 -14.68 -7.87
C GLN A 39 25.00 -13.68 -7.71
N ALA A 40 25.18 -12.64 -6.89
CA ALA A 40 24.17 -11.61 -6.65
C ALA A 40 23.72 -10.92 -7.94
N SER A 41 24.64 -10.76 -8.91
CA SER A 41 24.36 -10.17 -10.23
C SER A 41 24.01 -11.19 -11.32
N ARG A 42 23.79 -12.46 -10.96
CA ARG A 42 23.54 -13.55 -11.93
C ARG A 42 22.25 -14.30 -11.69
N LYS A 43 21.67 -14.21 -10.51
CA LYS A 43 20.37 -14.81 -10.20
C LYS A 43 19.70 -14.04 -9.09
N GLY A 44 18.40 -13.85 -9.21
CA GLY A 44 17.64 -13.05 -8.26
C GLY A 44 16.15 -13.08 -8.55
N LEU A 45 15.40 -12.42 -7.68
CA LEU A 45 13.96 -12.23 -7.78
C LEU A 45 13.71 -10.84 -8.34
N LEU A 46 13.00 -10.74 -9.45
CA LEU A 46 12.38 -9.50 -9.88
C LEU A 46 10.98 -9.46 -9.28
N VAL A 47 10.76 -8.48 -8.42
CA VAL A 47 9.44 -8.16 -7.86
C VAL A 47 8.91 -6.97 -8.65
N LEU A 48 7.71 -7.07 -9.20
CA LEU A 48 7.13 -6.04 -10.06
C LEU A 48 5.63 -5.91 -9.82
N ASN A 49 5.16 -4.67 -9.81
CA ASN A 49 3.76 -4.32 -9.65
C ASN A 49 2.95 -4.52 -10.92
N HIS A 50 1.63 -4.57 -10.77
CA HIS A 50 0.61 -4.61 -11.82
C HIS A 50 -0.48 -3.63 -11.45
N GLU A 51 -0.41 -2.44 -12.02
CA GLU A 51 -1.14 -1.27 -11.54
C GLU A 51 -2.62 -1.33 -11.92
N TYR A 52 -2.93 -1.54 -13.19
CA TYR A 52 -4.30 -1.57 -13.69
C TYR A 52 -4.49 -2.58 -14.83
N VAL A 53 -5.73 -2.71 -15.31
CA VAL A 53 -6.05 -3.50 -16.51
C VAL A 53 -6.64 -2.61 -17.59
N ASP A 54 -6.34 -2.91 -18.85
CA ASP A 54 -7.13 -2.41 -19.97
C ASP A 54 -8.34 -3.34 -20.18
N THR A 55 -9.54 -2.85 -19.86
CA THR A 55 -10.79 -3.61 -19.96
C THR A 55 -11.12 -4.06 -21.38
N THR A 56 -10.52 -3.44 -22.40
CA THR A 56 -10.67 -3.85 -23.80
C THR A 56 -9.75 -5.01 -24.19
N GLN A 57 -8.76 -5.33 -23.35
CA GLN A 57 -7.74 -6.34 -23.61
C GLN A 57 -7.81 -7.53 -22.64
N ILE A 58 -8.14 -7.30 -21.36
CA ILE A 58 -8.09 -8.35 -20.34
C ILE A 58 -9.24 -9.37 -20.47
N TYR A 59 -10.35 -9.00 -21.12
CA TYR A 59 -11.45 -9.92 -21.44
C TYR A 59 -12.15 -9.49 -22.74
N PRO A 60 -12.88 -10.40 -23.42
CA PRO A 60 -13.66 -10.04 -24.60
C PRO A 60 -14.62 -8.89 -24.31
N ALA A 61 -14.79 -7.99 -25.28
CA ALA A 61 -15.65 -6.83 -25.14
C ALA A 61 -17.06 -7.24 -24.70
N SER A 62 -17.52 -6.71 -23.57
CA SER A 62 -18.88 -6.89 -23.06
C SER A 62 -19.68 -5.61 -23.28
N ALA A 63 -20.92 -5.75 -23.76
CA ALA A 63 -21.87 -4.65 -23.76
C ALA A 63 -22.35 -4.41 -22.31
N GLY A 64 -21.86 -3.37 -21.66
CA GLY A 64 -22.28 -2.99 -20.31
C GLY A 64 -21.29 -3.40 -19.21
N SER A 65 -21.83 -3.66 -18.02
CA SER A 65 -21.06 -3.86 -16.79
C SER A 65 -20.34 -5.21 -16.77
N PRO A 66 -19.13 -5.29 -16.16
CA PRO A 66 -18.37 -6.52 -16.14
C PRO A 66 -19.09 -7.58 -15.29
N SER A 67 -19.08 -8.82 -15.77
CA SER A 67 -19.51 -9.99 -14.99
C SER A 67 -18.59 -10.24 -13.80
N ALA A 68 -19.05 -11.03 -12.82
CA ALA A 68 -18.24 -11.40 -11.66
C ALA A 68 -16.92 -12.11 -12.05
N GLU A 69 -16.92 -12.93 -13.11
CA GLU A 69 -15.70 -13.57 -13.63
C GLU A 69 -14.74 -12.54 -14.24
N GLN A 70 -15.25 -11.54 -14.95
CA GLN A 70 -14.42 -10.46 -15.50
C GLN A 70 -13.81 -9.60 -14.38
N VAL A 71 -14.56 -9.31 -13.32
CA VAL A 71 -14.03 -8.63 -12.13
C VAL A 71 -12.99 -9.50 -11.42
N ALA A 72 -13.25 -10.79 -11.22
CA ALA A 72 -12.29 -11.72 -10.62
C ALA A 72 -10.99 -11.83 -11.44
N LYS A 73 -11.10 -11.86 -12.77
CA LYS A 73 -9.94 -11.86 -13.67
C LYS A 73 -9.16 -10.55 -13.58
N ALA A 74 -9.85 -9.42 -13.51
CA ALA A 74 -9.20 -8.13 -13.31
C ALA A 74 -8.47 -8.09 -11.96
N LEU A 75 -9.09 -8.50 -10.86
CA LEU A 75 -8.44 -8.61 -9.55
C LEU A 75 -7.21 -9.52 -9.59
N ALA A 76 -7.31 -10.66 -10.28
CA ALA A 76 -6.20 -11.59 -10.48
C ALA A 76 -5.08 -11.02 -11.37
N ALA A 77 -5.32 -9.94 -12.11
CA ALA A 77 -4.34 -9.27 -12.95
C ALA A 77 -3.63 -8.10 -12.24
N HIS A 78 -4.20 -7.55 -11.16
CA HIS A 78 -3.57 -6.52 -10.31
C HIS A 78 -2.57 -7.13 -9.33
N GLY A 79 -1.87 -6.27 -8.58
CA GLY A 79 -1.06 -6.66 -7.43
C GLY A 79 0.42 -6.71 -7.75
N VAL A 80 1.07 -7.81 -7.41
CA VAL A 80 2.52 -7.99 -7.53
C VAL A 80 2.85 -9.39 -8.09
N SER A 81 3.88 -9.45 -8.93
CA SER A 81 4.56 -10.70 -9.29
C SER A 81 5.91 -10.74 -8.59
N VAL A 82 6.24 -11.88 -7.97
CA VAL A 82 7.61 -12.25 -7.62
C VAL A 82 8.04 -13.30 -8.64
N VAL A 83 9.15 -13.07 -9.34
CA VAL A 83 9.66 -14.02 -10.32
C VAL A 83 11.17 -14.16 -10.30
N GLN A 84 11.66 -15.39 -10.32
CA GLN A 84 13.09 -15.65 -10.39
C GLN A 84 13.64 -15.53 -11.81
N PHE A 85 14.75 -14.81 -11.95
CA PHE A 85 15.54 -14.73 -13.16
C PHE A 85 16.97 -15.23 -12.94
N GLU A 86 17.56 -15.82 -13.98
CA GLU A 86 18.96 -16.24 -14.02
C GLU A 86 19.66 -15.81 -15.31
N LEU A 87 20.90 -15.31 -15.18
CA LEU A 87 21.79 -14.94 -16.26
C LEU A 87 22.55 -16.18 -16.75
N ARG A 88 22.12 -16.71 -17.90
CA ARG A 88 22.73 -17.87 -18.57
C ARG A 88 23.22 -17.46 -19.96
N ALA A 89 24.50 -17.66 -20.24
CA ALA A 89 25.13 -17.26 -21.52
C ALA A 89 24.80 -15.81 -21.92
N ASN A 90 24.96 -14.87 -20.98
CA ASN A 90 24.68 -13.42 -21.14
C ASN A 90 23.23 -13.08 -21.52
N LYS A 91 22.27 -13.96 -21.21
CA LYS A 91 20.84 -13.69 -21.36
C LYS A 91 20.10 -14.01 -20.07
N TRP A 92 19.29 -13.07 -19.60
CA TRP A 92 18.37 -13.30 -18.50
C TRP A 92 17.26 -14.24 -18.95
N ARG A 93 16.94 -15.22 -18.11
CA ARG A 93 15.87 -16.19 -18.35
C ARG A 93 15.02 -16.30 -17.11
N LEU A 94 13.70 -16.32 -17.31
CA LEU A 94 12.75 -16.71 -16.27
C LEU A 94 13.03 -18.16 -15.86
N VAL A 95 12.94 -18.43 -14.56
CA VAL A 95 13.15 -19.76 -13.99
C VAL A 95 11.86 -20.24 -13.33
N ASP A 96 11.55 -21.52 -13.49
CA ASP A 96 10.51 -22.16 -12.69
C ASP A 96 11.04 -22.36 -11.28
N SER A 97 10.50 -21.58 -10.35
CA SER A 97 11.03 -21.42 -9.01
C SER A 97 9.91 -21.46 -7.99
N SER A 98 10.21 -22.03 -6.83
CA SER A 98 9.32 -21.97 -5.66
C SER A 98 9.11 -20.55 -5.14
N TYR A 99 9.98 -19.59 -5.48
CA TYR A 99 9.78 -18.18 -5.15
C TYR A 99 8.76 -17.50 -6.06
N ASN A 100 8.41 -18.09 -7.22
CA ASN A 100 7.47 -17.48 -8.13
C ASN A 100 6.10 -17.36 -7.45
N ARG A 101 5.55 -16.15 -7.40
CA ARG A 101 4.33 -15.86 -6.64
C ARG A 101 3.52 -14.75 -7.31
N ARG A 102 2.20 -14.89 -7.25
CA ARG A 102 1.27 -13.78 -7.49
C ARG A 102 0.65 -13.35 -6.17
N ILE A 103 0.64 -12.05 -5.97
CA ILE A 103 -0.14 -11.35 -4.95
C ILE A 103 -1.11 -10.49 -5.77
N THR A 104 -2.39 -10.59 -5.46
CA THR A 104 -3.49 -10.08 -6.32
C THR A 104 -4.46 -9.24 -5.51
N GLY A 105 -5.47 -8.65 -6.17
CA GLY A 105 -6.59 -7.96 -5.53
C GLY A 105 -7.45 -8.81 -4.60
N SER A 106 -7.20 -10.13 -4.51
CA SER A 106 -7.90 -11.07 -3.63
C SER A 106 -6.96 -11.91 -2.75
N THR A 107 -5.67 -11.57 -2.68
CA THR A 107 -4.74 -12.27 -1.78
C THR A 107 -4.97 -11.83 -0.34
N PRO A 108 -5.13 -12.73 0.65
CA PRO A 108 -5.28 -12.31 2.05
C PRO A 108 -4.16 -11.39 2.51
N VAL A 109 -4.49 -10.37 3.29
CA VAL A 109 -3.54 -9.41 3.85
C VAL A 109 -3.81 -9.19 5.33
N ILE A 110 -2.80 -8.69 6.04
CA ILE A 110 -2.95 -8.24 7.43
C ILE A 110 -2.56 -6.77 7.57
N PHE A 111 -3.00 -6.15 8.65
CA PHE A 111 -2.67 -4.77 9.01
C PHE A 111 -1.72 -4.76 10.20
N SER A 112 -0.67 -3.94 10.14
CA SER A 112 0.27 -3.75 11.24
C SER A 112 0.69 -2.30 11.34
N GLY A 113 0.95 -1.85 12.57
CA GLY A 113 1.13 -0.45 12.94
C GLY A 113 -0.02 0.09 13.79
N PRO A 114 -0.17 1.43 13.90
CA PRO A 114 -1.17 2.05 14.77
C PRO A 114 -2.63 1.75 14.43
N VAL A 115 -2.91 1.32 13.19
CA VAL A 115 -4.23 0.90 12.72
C VAL A 115 -4.13 -0.59 12.38
N ASP A 116 -4.12 -1.42 13.42
CA ASP A 116 -4.09 -2.87 13.27
C ASP A 116 -5.48 -3.45 12.91
N ALA A 117 -5.56 -4.77 12.74
CA ALA A 117 -6.80 -5.46 12.36
C ALA A 117 -7.96 -5.31 13.37
N SER A 118 -7.68 -4.88 14.61
CA SER A 118 -8.70 -4.61 15.62
C SER A 118 -9.21 -3.16 15.60
N HIS A 119 -8.51 -2.26 14.88
CA HIS A 119 -8.86 -0.86 14.84
C HIS A 119 -10.18 -0.64 14.07
N PRO A 120 -11.17 0.12 14.62
CA PRO A 120 -12.47 0.32 13.99
C PRO A 120 -12.42 0.89 12.57
N ALA A 121 -11.40 1.70 12.25
CA ALA A 121 -11.26 2.30 10.92
C ALA A 121 -11.07 1.28 9.77
N VAL A 122 -10.55 0.09 10.06
CA VAL A 122 -10.36 -1.01 9.08
C VAL A 122 -11.26 -2.21 9.39
N ALA A 123 -12.22 -2.05 10.30
CA ALA A 123 -13.26 -3.03 10.55
C ALA A 123 -14.17 -3.20 9.32
N GLY A 124 -14.84 -4.33 9.24
CA GLY A 124 -15.73 -4.63 8.11
C GLY A 124 -16.17 -6.09 8.12
N SER A 125 -17.24 -6.36 7.38
CA SER A 125 -17.91 -7.67 7.32
C SER A 125 -17.11 -8.73 6.54
N LEU A 126 -16.26 -8.29 5.62
CA LEU A 126 -15.41 -9.15 4.79
C LEU A 126 -14.01 -9.27 5.41
N PRO A 127 -13.34 -10.43 5.29
CA PRO A 127 -11.93 -10.56 5.62
C PRO A 127 -11.08 -9.57 4.80
N PRO A 128 -10.03 -8.96 5.38
CA PRO A 128 -9.16 -8.11 4.60
C PRO A 128 -8.36 -8.91 3.59
N GLU A 129 -8.41 -8.48 2.33
CA GLU A 129 -7.67 -9.09 1.25
C GLU A 129 -7.29 -8.02 0.22
N GLY A 130 -6.35 -8.34 -0.63
CA GLY A 130 -6.03 -7.56 -1.82
C GLY A 130 -5.08 -6.40 -1.60
N THR A 131 -4.36 -6.13 -2.68
CA THR A 131 -3.74 -4.85 -2.94
C THR A 131 -4.08 -4.44 -4.37
N LEU A 132 -4.36 -3.16 -4.58
CA LEU A 132 -4.91 -2.64 -5.83
C LEU A 132 -4.20 -1.36 -6.22
N ASN A 133 -4.17 -1.11 -7.52
CA ASN A 133 -3.53 0.07 -8.09
C ASN A 133 -2.10 0.24 -7.59
N ASN A 134 -1.36 -0.85 -7.74
CA ASN A 134 0.03 -0.96 -7.32
C ASN A 134 0.89 -0.15 -8.29
N CYS A 135 1.18 1.09 -7.96
CA CYS A 135 1.90 2.04 -8.82
C CYS A 135 3.42 1.76 -8.80
N ALA A 136 4.24 2.67 -8.27
CA ALA A 136 5.67 2.46 -8.16
C ALA A 136 6.02 1.62 -6.91
N ASN A 137 7.25 1.77 -6.39
CA ASN A 137 7.74 0.87 -5.35
C ASN A 137 8.69 1.52 -4.34
N GLY A 138 8.99 0.72 -3.32
CA GLY A 138 10.12 0.87 -2.43
C GLY A 138 10.75 -0.48 -2.13
N PHE A 139 11.86 -0.46 -1.42
CA PHE A 139 12.50 -1.66 -0.88
C PHE A 139 13.20 -1.32 0.41
N THR A 140 13.35 -2.31 1.27
CA THR A 140 13.94 -2.13 2.59
C THR A 140 15.36 -2.71 2.64
N PRO A 141 16.24 -2.19 3.51
CA PRO A 141 17.57 -2.76 3.70
C PRO A 141 17.54 -4.14 4.37
N TRP A 142 16.39 -4.54 4.93
CA TRP A 142 16.16 -5.88 5.48
C TRP A 142 15.53 -6.86 4.48
N GLY A 143 15.50 -6.50 3.18
CA GLY A 143 15.23 -7.45 2.10
C GLY A 143 13.76 -7.65 1.75
N THR A 144 12.88 -6.72 2.12
CA THR A 144 11.46 -6.74 1.75
C THR A 144 11.14 -5.71 0.67
N TYR A 145 10.06 -5.97 -0.06
CA TYR A 145 9.54 -5.12 -1.11
C TYR A 145 8.36 -4.30 -0.59
N LEU A 146 8.27 -3.04 -1.01
CA LEU A 146 7.14 -2.16 -0.70
C LEU A 146 6.39 -1.85 -2.00
N THR A 147 5.14 -2.29 -2.09
CA THR A 147 4.23 -1.88 -3.16
C THR A 147 3.28 -0.79 -2.64
N CYS A 148 2.89 0.13 -3.51
CA CYS A 148 2.19 1.36 -3.14
C CYS A 148 0.82 1.39 -3.80
N GLU A 149 -0.24 1.48 -2.99
CA GLU A 149 -1.62 1.60 -3.48
C GLU A 149 -1.94 3.07 -3.78
N GLU A 150 -2.22 3.39 -5.05
CA GLU A 150 -2.28 4.76 -5.55
C GLU A 150 -3.73 5.15 -5.89
N ASN A 151 -4.19 4.93 -7.11
CA ASN A 151 -5.56 5.24 -7.56
C ASN A 151 -6.64 4.21 -7.12
N TRP A 152 -6.55 3.70 -5.88
CA TRP A 152 -7.48 2.71 -5.32
C TRP A 152 -8.94 3.20 -5.24
N ASN A 153 -9.16 4.52 -5.15
CA ASN A 153 -10.48 5.12 -5.08
C ASN A 153 -11.34 4.84 -6.33
N GLN A 154 -10.71 4.60 -7.48
CA GLN A 154 -11.39 4.42 -8.77
C GLN A 154 -12.16 3.10 -8.88
N TYR A 155 -11.89 2.13 -8.01
CA TYR A 155 -12.48 0.79 -8.06
C TYR A 155 -13.82 0.68 -7.32
N PHE A 156 -14.16 1.68 -6.52
CA PHE A 156 -15.36 1.71 -5.70
C PHE A 156 -16.47 2.54 -6.33
N GLY A 157 -17.71 2.12 -6.16
CA GLY A 157 -18.88 2.87 -6.61
C GLY A 157 -20.15 2.34 -5.97
N THR A 158 -21.31 2.84 -6.37
CA THR A 158 -22.59 2.28 -5.93
C THR A 158 -23.73 2.67 -6.86
N ALA A 159 -24.65 1.74 -7.09
CA ALA A 159 -25.90 2.01 -7.79
C ALA A 159 -26.97 2.66 -6.87
N SER A 160 -26.72 2.72 -5.56
CA SER A 160 -27.65 3.33 -4.60
C SER A 160 -27.66 4.85 -4.74
N SER A 161 -28.70 5.39 -5.36
CA SER A 161 -28.87 6.84 -5.56
C SER A 161 -28.91 7.62 -4.24
N GLY A 162 -29.45 7.01 -3.18
CA GLY A 162 -29.58 7.57 -1.83
C GLY A 162 -28.33 7.46 -0.96
N TYR A 163 -27.26 6.79 -1.41
CA TYR A 163 -26.00 6.73 -0.66
C TYR A 163 -25.39 8.12 -0.52
N THR A 164 -24.79 8.46 0.62
CA THR A 164 -24.07 9.71 0.81
C THR A 164 -22.62 9.37 1.12
N LEU A 165 -21.68 9.94 0.34
CA LEU A 165 -20.25 9.77 0.58
C LEU A 165 -19.90 10.34 1.95
N SER A 166 -19.07 9.64 2.71
CA SER A 166 -18.48 10.19 3.92
C SER A 166 -17.47 11.31 3.56
N ASP A 167 -17.14 12.17 4.53
CA ASP A 167 -16.10 13.19 4.35
C ASP A 167 -14.76 12.57 3.93
N ASP A 168 -14.41 11.39 4.48
CA ASP A 168 -13.19 10.67 4.12
C ASP A 168 -13.22 10.18 2.67
N GLN A 169 -14.34 9.58 2.25
CA GLN A 169 -14.53 9.12 0.87
C GLN A 169 -14.44 10.29 -0.11
N ALA A 170 -15.08 11.42 0.22
CA ALA A 170 -15.04 12.63 -0.61
C ALA A 170 -13.62 13.21 -0.71
N ARG A 171 -12.87 13.25 0.40
CA ARG A 171 -11.49 13.75 0.44
C ARG A 171 -10.54 12.90 -0.41
N HIS A 172 -10.74 11.58 -0.46
CA HIS A 172 -9.90 10.68 -1.28
C HIS A 172 -10.43 10.49 -2.72
N GLY A 173 -11.31 11.39 -3.19
CA GLY A 173 -11.81 11.37 -4.55
C GLY A 173 -12.65 10.14 -4.91
N VAL A 174 -13.28 9.48 -3.93
CA VAL A 174 -14.24 8.39 -4.19
C VAL A 174 -15.50 8.99 -4.82
N THR A 175 -15.98 8.37 -5.89
CA THR A 175 -17.24 8.76 -6.54
C THR A 175 -18.23 7.61 -6.52
N LYS A 176 -19.53 7.91 -6.65
CA LYS A 176 -20.55 6.86 -6.81
C LYS A 176 -20.45 6.14 -8.16
N ASN A 177 -19.91 6.82 -9.17
CA ASN A 177 -19.95 6.40 -10.57
C ASN A 177 -18.57 5.96 -11.07
N SER A 178 -17.99 4.91 -10.47
CA SER A 178 -16.77 4.30 -11.00
C SER A 178 -16.98 3.83 -12.44
N SER A 179 -16.05 4.21 -13.33
CA SER A 179 -16.04 3.77 -14.73
C SER A 179 -15.78 2.27 -14.87
N LEU A 180 -15.15 1.65 -13.87
CA LEU A 180 -14.84 0.21 -13.85
C LEU A 180 -16.07 -0.64 -13.50
N LYS A 181 -17.04 -0.07 -12.79
CA LYS A 181 -18.34 -0.72 -12.47
C LYS A 181 -18.23 -2.07 -11.74
N TRP A 182 -17.13 -2.32 -11.01
CA TRP A 182 -16.96 -3.58 -10.27
C TRP A 182 -18.04 -3.78 -9.21
N HIS A 183 -18.51 -2.69 -8.59
CA HIS A 183 -19.60 -2.69 -7.62
C HIS A 183 -20.91 -3.31 -8.13
N GLU A 184 -21.16 -3.31 -9.44
CA GLU A 184 -22.39 -3.86 -10.01
C GLU A 184 -22.44 -5.40 -9.99
N SER A 185 -21.29 -6.07 -9.92
CA SER A 185 -21.18 -7.53 -9.93
C SER A 185 -20.34 -8.11 -8.79
N ASN A 186 -19.68 -7.27 -8.01
CA ASN A 186 -18.93 -7.63 -6.81
C ASN A 186 -19.29 -6.68 -5.65
N PRO A 187 -20.14 -7.12 -4.70
CA PRO A 187 -20.59 -6.28 -3.58
C PRO A 187 -19.47 -5.72 -2.70
N ARG A 188 -18.28 -6.33 -2.71
CA ARG A 188 -17.10 -5.83 -1.99
C ARG A 188 -16.77 -4.38 -2.39
N PHE A 189 -16.95 -4.05 -3.67
CA PHE A 189 -16.68 -2.71 -4.21
C PHE A 189 -17.90 -1.78 -4.19
N ASP A 190 -19.06 -2.26 -3.72
CA ASP A 190 -20.27 -1.44 -3.56
C ASP A 190 -20.25 -0.68 -2.25
N LEU A 191 -20.13 0.64 -2.33
CA LEU A 191 -20.10 1.55 -1.19
C LEU A 191 -21.35 1.45 -0.31
N ALA A 192 -22.51 1.12 -0.88
CA ALA A 192 -23.73 0.96 -0.09
C ALA A 192 -23.76 -0.37 0.69
N ALA A 193 -23.05 -1.39 0.21
CA ALA A 193 -22.96 -2.69 0.87
C ALA A 193 -21.78 -2.76 1.85
N ASN A 194 -20.63 -2.21 1.48
CA ASN A 194 -19.38 -2.27 2.23
C ASN A 194 -18.67 -0.89 2.22
N PRO A 195 -19.24 0.14 2.89
CA PRO A 195 -18.71 1.51 2.85
C PRO A 195 -17.29 1.63 3.41
N ASP A 196 -16.93 0.82 4.39
CA ASP A 196 -15.63 0.87 5.07
C ASP A 196 -14.53 0.11 4.30
N GLU A 197 -14.88 -0.64 3.23
CA GLU A 197 -13.88 -1.35 2.43
C GLU A 197 -12.88 -0.38 1.78
N THR A 198 -13.29 0.87 1.50
CA THR A 198 -12.39 1.92 1.01
C THR A 198 -11.24 2.19 1.98
N ASN A 199 -11.46 2.04 3.29
CA ASN A 199 -10.46 2.33 4.32
C ASN A 199 -9.36 1.25 4.38
N ARG A 200 -9.61 0.09 3.77
CA ARG A 200 -8.65 -1.01 3.70
C ARG A 200 -7.70 -0.89 2.53
N PHE A 201 -7.77 0.19 1.75
CA PHE A 201 -6.86 0.50 0.65
C PHE A 201 -6.24 1.89 0.79
N GLY A 202 -5.18 2.13 0.02
CA GLY A 202 -4.38 3.35 0.07
C GLY A 202 -3.20 3.25 1.02
N TRP A 203 -2.66 2.05 1.20
CA TRP A 203 -1.56 1.79 2.12
C TRP A 203 -0.32 1.35 1.34
N ILE A 204 0.86 1.62 1.89
CA ILE A 204 2.06 0.88 1.51
C ILE A 204 1.95 -0.55 2.05
N VAL A 205 2.16 -1.54 1.18
CA VAL A 205 2.09 -2.97 1.51
C VAL A 205 3.49 -3.58 1.42
N GLU A 206 3.95 -4.16 2.53
CA GLU A 206 5.23 -4.86 2.61
C GLU A 206 5.07 -6.35 2.26
N ILE A 207 5.99 -6.84 1.42
CA ILE A 207 6.03 -8.21 0.91
C ILE A 207 7.44 -8.76 1.14
N ASP A 208 7.55 -9.95 1.73
CA ASP A 208 8.80 -10.70 1.73
C ASP A 208 8.90 -11.51 0.42
N PRO A 209 9.82 -11.15 -0.51
CA PRO A 209 9.94 -11.87 -1.76
C PRO A 209 10.64 -13.24 -1.59
N PHE A 210 11.34 -13.47 -0.49
CA PHE A 210 12.06 -14.71 -0.23
C PHE A 210 11.20 -15.77 0.50
N ASP A 211 10.07 -15.37 1.10
CA ASP A 211 9.08 -16.31 1.61
C ASP A 211 7.80 -16.29 0.76
N PRO A 212 7.62 -17.26 -0.17
CA PRO A 212 6.44 -17.32 -1.03
C PRO A 212 5.12 -17.59 -0.27
N ASN A 213 5.19 -17.98 1.00
CA ASN A 213 4.01 -18.23 1.84
C ASN A 213 3.71 -17.09 2.83
N SER A 214 4.60 -16.09 2.94
CA SER A 214 4.42 -14.94 3.82
C SER A 214 3.13 -14.19 3.51
N THR A 215 2.41 -13.69 4.51
CA THR A 215 1.21 -12.86 4.26
C THR A 215 1.64 -11.40 4.07
N PRO A 216 1.25 -10.72 2.97
CA PRO A 216 1.54 -9.30 2.78
C PRO A 216 0.94 -8.44 3.90
N VAL A 217 1.65 -7.38 4.28
CA VAL A 217 1.29 -6.54 5.44
C VAL A 217 1.05 -5.10 5.01
N LYS A 218 -0.14 -4.55 5.24
CA LYS A 218 -0.42 -3.12 5.09
C LYS A 218 0.20 -2.37 6.26
N ARG A 219 1.15 -1.47 6.00
CA ARG A 219 1.96 -0.78 7.02
C ARG A 219 1.38 0.57 7.36
N THR A 220 0.54 0.61 8.38
CA THR A 220 -0.34 1.75 8.62
C THR A 220 0.36 2.96 9.23
N ALA A 221 1.56 2.79 9.79
CA ALA A 221 2.34 3.90 10.32
C ALA A 221 2.84 4.86 9.20
N LEU A 222 2.86 4.40 7.94
CA LEU A 222 3.28 5.20 6.80
C LEU A 222 2.15 6.07 6.22
N GLY A 223 0.96 6.03 6.82
CA GLY A 223 -0.20 6.81 6.41
C GLY A 223 -1.07 6.11 5.36
N ARG A 224 -2.24 6.70 5.10
CA ARG A 224 -3.18 6.27 4.06
C ARG A 224 -3.46 7.41 3.10
N PHE A 225 -3.10 7.25 1.84
CA PHE A 225 -3.32 8.19 0.74
C PHE A 225 -3.02 7.50 -0.61
N LYS A 226 -2.88 8.23 -1.72
CA LYS A 226 -2.58 7.63 -3.04
C LYS A 226 -1.07 7.57 -3.24
N HIS A 227 -0.46 6.51 -2.72
CA HIS A 227 1.00 6.38 -2.70
C HIS A 227 1.57 6.11 -4.09
N GLU A 228 2.41 7.01 -4.61
CA GLU A 228 3.21 6.76 -5.82
C GLU A 228 4.31 5.73 -5.52
N GLY A 229 5.15 6.01 -4.53
CA GLY A 229 6.32 5.21 -4.18
C GLY A 229 6.76 5.37 -2.73
N ALA A 230 7.76 4.58 -2.31
CA ALA A 230 8.31 4.59 -0.96
C ALA A 230 9.84 4.63 -1.01
N THR A 231 10.40 5.83 -1.11
CA THR A 231 11.85 6.03 -1.27
C THR A 231 12.58 5.90 0.06
N TYR A 232 13.46 4.90 0.15
CA TYR A 232 14.25 4.61 1.34
C TYR A 232 15.41 5.60 1.55
N ALA A 233 15.60 6.01 2.80
CA ALA A 233 16.79 6.64 3.33
C ALA A 233 17.08 6.13 4.75
N GLU A 234 18.27 6.43 5.28
CA GLU A 234 18.67 6.02 6.63
C GLU A 234 19.44 7.12 7.33
N THR A 235 19.27 7.23 8.65
CA THR A 235 20.17 8.01 9.50
C THR A 235 20.44 7.26 10.80
N ALA A 236 21.71 6.99 11.10
CA ALA A 236 22.13 6.25 12.30
C ALA A 236 21.36 4.93 12.52
N GLY A 237 21.12 4.15 11.46
CA GLY A 237 20.35 2.91 11.52
C GLY A 237 18.83 3.10 11.53
N VAL A 238 18.31 4.31 11.71
CA VAL A 238 16.87 4.58 11.68
C VAL A 238 16.39 4.67 10.23
N ALA A 239 15.43 3.83 9.87
CA ALA A 239 14.82 3.83 8.54
C ALA A 239 13.94 5.06 8.31
N VAL A 240 14.04 5.65 7.13
CA VAL A 240 13.26 6.81 6.68
C VAL A 240 12.64 6.49 5.32
N PHE A 241 11.37 6.81 5.12
CA PHE A 241 10.69 6.64 3.84
C PHE A 241 10.02 7.93 3.39
N TYR A 242 10.29 8.36 2.16
CA TYR A 242 9.58 9.47 1.51
C TYR A 242 8.54 8.93 0.55
N SER A 243 7.35 9.53 0.54
CA SER A 243 6.23 9.11 -0.32
C SER A 243 5.45 10.34 -0.79
N GLY A 244 5.04 10.34 -2.05
CA GLY A 244 4.13 11.35 -2.61
C GLY A 244 2.70 10.83 -2.65
N ASP A 245 1.74 11.74 -2.50
CA ASP A 245 0.32 11.52 -2.76
C ASP A 245 0.00 12.04 -4.16
N ASP A 246 -0.14 11.14 -5.15
CA ASP A 246 -0.29 11.53 -6.56
C ASP A 246 -1.74 11.93 -6.88
N GLU A 247 -2.10 13.10 -6.38
CA GLU A 247 -3.28 13.83 -6.81
C GLU A 247 -2.98 15.32 -6.83
N ASN A 248 -3.65 16.05 -7.72
CA ASN A 248 -3.46 17.48 -7.87
C ASN A 248 -3.69 18.21 -6.52
N SER A 249 -2.67 18.95 -6.09
CA SER A 249 -2.68 19.74 -4.84
C SER A 249 -2.69 18.91 -3.56
N GLU A 250 -2.26 17.64 -3.62
CA GLU A 250 -1.96 16.83 -2.44
C GLU A 250 -0.47 16.96 -2.03
N TYR A 251 -0.02 16.14 -1.08
CA TYR A 251 1.17 16.42 -0.28
C TYR A 251 2.33 15.44 -0.49
N ILE A 252 3.49 15.82 0.04
CA ILE A 252 4.67 14.96 0.17
C ILE A 252 4.82 14.56 1.65
N TYR A 253 5.00 13.28 1.91
CA TYR A 253 5.11 12.69 3.24
C TYR A 253 6.49 12.10 3.50
N LYS A 254 6.85 12.05 4.79
CA LYS A 254 8.07 11.41 5.28
C LYS A 254 7.77 10.61 6.54
N PHE A 255 8.02 9.31 6.54
CA PHE A 255 8.03 8.48 7.74
C PHE A 255 9.44 8.35 8.29
N VAL A 256 9.61 8.47 9.60
CA VAL A 256 10.88 8.23 10.33
C VAL A 256 10.64 7.18 11.40
N GLY A 257 11.36 6.07 11.34
CA GLY A 257 11.27 4.99 12.32
C GLY A 257 11.64 5.44 13.75
N SER A 258 11.17 4.69 14.74
CA SER A 258 11.38 5.01 16.16
C SER A 258 12.76 4.66 16.71
N ALA A 259 13.46 3.70 16.08
CA ALA A 259 14.76 3.19 16.51
C ALA A 259 15.53 2.56 15.33
N PRO A 260 16.83 2.23 15.48
CA PRO A 260 17.56 1.53 14.46
C PRO A 260 16.87 0.24 14.02
N TRP A 261 16.70 0.05 12.71
CA TRP A 261 15.88 -1.03 12.16
C TRP A 261 16.44 -2.42 12.53
N GLN A 262 17.76 -2.55 12.65
CA GLN A 262 18.41 -3.80 13.08
C GLN A 262 17.99 -4.19 14.50
N GLU A 263 17.86 -3.22 15.40
CA GLU A 263 17.46 -3.46 16.79
C GLU A 263 15.99 -3.86 16.89
N LEU A 264 15.13 -3.21 16.11
CA LEU A 264 13.70 -3.56 16.04
C LEU A 264 13.51 -4.98 15.51
N ILE A 265 14.19 -5.34 14.42
CA ILE A 265 14.14 -6.70 13.86
C ILE A 265 14.69 -7.73 14.84
N ALA A 266 15.81 -7.45 15.52
CA ALA A 266 16.37 -8.33 16.53
C ALA A 266 15.40 -8.55 17.72
N ALA A 267 14.55 -7.56 18.01
CA ALA A 267 13.49 -7.64 19.00
C ALA A 267 12.17 -8.25 18.47
N GLY A 268 12.13 -8.70 17.21
CA GLY A 268 10.94 -9.27 16.58
C GLY A 268 9.85 -8.24 16.24
N ARG A 269 10.21 -6.96 16.12
CA ARG A 269 9.32 -5.85 15.77
C ARG A 269 9.63 -5.35 14.35
N SER A 270 8.59 -5.00 13.61
CA SER A 270 8.77 -4.38 12.29
C SER A 270 9.29 -2.95 12.45
N PRO A 271 10.33 -2.54 11.71
CA PRO A 271 10.75 -1.13 11.64
C PRO A 271 9.70 -0.17 11.06
N LEU A 272 8.66 -0.70 10.42
CA LEU A 272 7.59 0.06 9.75
C LEU A 272 6.33 0.22 10.59
N ASP A 273 6.27 -0.33 11.80
CA ASP A 273 5.07 -0.27 12.64
C ASP A 273 5.11 0.88 13.66
N GLU A 274 6.31 1.43 13.92
CA GLU A 274 6.50 2.45 14.96
C GLU A 274 7.46 3.55 14.50
N GLY A 275 6.96 4.78 14.46
CA GLY A 275 7.70 5.96 14.04
C GLY A 275 6.81 7.19 14.00
N THR A 276 7.28 8.22 13.29
CA THR A 276 6.56 9.48 13.12
C THR A 276 6.37 9.76 11.62
N LEU A 277 5.13 10.04 11.23
CA LEU A 277 4.79 10.51 9.89
C LEU A 277 4.75 12.04 9.86
N TYR A 278 5.44 12.62 8.90
CA TYR A 278 5.53 14.06 8.65
C TYR A 278 4.93 14.38 7.28
N VAL A 279 4.46 15.62 7.13
CA VAL A 279 3.97 16.17 5.85
C VAL A 279 4.74 17.45 5.52
N ALA A 280 5.09 17.62 4.25
CA ALA A 280 5.87 18.75 3.78
C ALA A 280 5.09 20.06 3.77
N ARG A 281 5.75 21.15 4.15
CA ARG A 281 5.35 22.52 3.84
C ARG A 281 6.53 23.22 3.21
N PHE A 282 6.30 23.84 2.06
CA PHE A 282 7.29 24.65 1.35
C PHE A 282 6.89 26.11 1.46
N ASN A 283 7.84 26.94 1.90
CA ASN A 283 7.68 28.38 1.98
C ASN A 283 8.00 29.02 0.61
N ASP A 284 7.48 30.22 0.37
CA ASP A 284 7.65 30.95 -0.91
C ASP A 284 9.13 31.23 -1.24
N ASP A 285 10.01 31.24 -0.24
CA ASP A 285 11.44 31.45 -0.38
C ASP A 285 12.23 30.16 -0.73
N GLY A 286 11.52 29.04 -0.93
CA GLY A 286 12.10 27.74 -1.25
C GLY A 286 12.63 26.97 -0.04
N THR A 287 12.43 27.47 1.17
CA THR A 287 12.73 26.73 2.41
C THR A 287 11.56 25.84 2.83
N GLY A 288 11.81 24.91 3.75
CA GLY A 288 10.78 24.18 4.48
C GLY A 288 10.87 24.48 5.97
N ASP A 289 9.81 24.20 6.73
CA ASP A 289 9.72 24.56 8.15
C ASP A 289 10.78 23.86 9.01
N ALA A 290 11.54 24.67 9.77
CA ALA A 290 12.73 24.23 10.52
C ALA A 290 12.44 23.37 11.76
N ASP A 291 11.18 23.31 12.22
CA ASP A 291 10.80 22.68 13.49
C ASP A 291 10.46 21.18 13.40
N ALA A 292 10.46 20.57 12.21
CA ALA A 292 10.60 19.11 12.09
C ALA A 292 11.99 18.74 11.59
N PRO A 293 12.57 17.61 12.06
CA PRO A 293 13.89 17.20 11.66
C PRO A 293 13.91 16.88 10.16
N SER A 294 14.35 17.88 9.37
CA SER A 294 14.50 17.98 7.91
C SER A 294 13.57 18.93 7.12
N GLY A 295 13.04 20.02 7.70
CA GLY A 295 12.36 21.04 6.87
C GLY A 295 10.89 20.73 6.55
N MET A 296 10.19 20.04 7.46
CA MET A 296 8.76 19.76 7.35
C MET A 296 8.05 20.38 8.56
N ALA A 297 6.78 20.77 8.44
CA ALA A 297 6.05 21.39 9.55
C ALA A 297 5.25 20.33 10.32
N CYS A 298 5.16 20.46 11.64
CA CYS A 298 3.94 20.06 12.35
C CYS A 298 2.93 21.21 12.15
N GLY A 299 1.72 20.91 11.67
CA GLY A 299 0.73 21.92 11.23
C GLY A 299 0.47 23.07 12.22
N GLU A 300 0.25 24.28 11.67
CA GLU A 300 -0.04 25.50 12.43
C GLU A 300 -1.45 25.53 13.05
N PRO A 301 -1.68 26.35 14.11
CA PRO A 301 -2.97 26.44 14.78
C PRO A 301 -4.03 27.10 13.89
N GLY A 302 -5.14 26.42 13.64
CA GLY A 302 -6.34 26.98 12.99
C GLY A 302 -6.66 26.40 11.61
N VAL A 303 -5.79 25.55 11.07
CA VAL A 303 -6.10 24.72 9.89
C VAL A 303 -6.22 23.27 10.37
N GLU A 304 -7.45 22.73 10.38
CA GLU A 304 -7.70 21.29 10.62
C GLU A 304 -7.08 20.48 9.46
N HIS A 305 -5.80 20.12 9.55
CA HIS A 305 -5.24 19.07 8.71
C HIS A 305 -5.67 17.71 9.28
N ARG A 306 -6.88 17.28 8.90
CA ARG A 306 -7.43 15.96 9.25
C ARG A 306 -6.70 14.86 8.48
N VAL A 307 -5.53 14.46 8.97
CA VAL A 307 -4.91 13.18 8.63
C VAL A 307 -5.58 12.13 9.52
N LEU A 308 -6.71 11.59 9.03
CA LEU A 308 -7.57 10.54 9.61
C LEU A 308 -7.68 10.41 11.15
N HIS A 309 -8.92 10.61 11.64
CA HIS A 309 -9.40 10.50 13.01
C HIS A 309 -8.97 9.19 13.72
N THR A 310 -7.94 9.28 14.56
CA THR A 310 -8.03 8.66 15.90
C THR A 310 -8.65 9.72 16.82
N HIS A 311 -9.57 9.36 17.70
CA HIS A 311 -9.99 10.26 18.77
C HIS A 311 -8.79 10.50 19.72
N GLN A 312 -7.88 11.41 19.37
CA GLN A 312 -6.75 11.79 20.20
C GLN A 312 -6.75 13.30 20.41
N ARG A 313 -6.97 13.72 21.67
CA ARG A 313 -6.82 15.10 22.10
C ARG A 313 -5.33 15.40 22.28
N VAL A 314 -4.80 16.34 21.50
CA VAL A 314 -3.51 16.98 21.83
C VAL A 314 -3.77 18.07 22.87
N ARG A 315 -3.26 17.89 24.10
CA ARG A 315 -3.15 18.99 25.08
C ARG A 315 -1.88 19.78 24.81
N LYS A 316 -2.00 21.10 24.61
CA LYS A 316 -0.88 22.05 24.54
C LYS A 316 -0.20 22.22 25.92
N PRO A 317 1.13 22.21 26.03
CA PRO A 317 1.85 22.96 27.06
C PRO A 317 1.95 24.44 26.65
N GLU A 318 1.91 25.35 27.62
CA GLU A 318 1.75 26.80 27.38
C GLU A 318 3.03 27.58 26.99
N ARG A 319 4.24 26.99 26.93
CA ARG A 319 5.45 27.74 26.51
C ARG A 319 6.50 26.84 25.83
N CYS A 320 7.02 27.30 24.68
CA CYS A 320 8.30 26.86 24.12
C CYS A 320 9.42 27.63 24.82
N GLU A 321 10.11 26.97 25.76
CA GLU A 321 11.44 27.38 26.21
C GLU A 321 12.46 26.35 25.75
N SER A 322 13.62 26.86 25.34
CA SER A 322 14.76 26.15 24.80
C SER A 322 15.29 25.09 25.76
N THR A 323 14.90 23.83 25.57
CA THR A 323 15.70 22.61 25.83
C THR A 323 14.85 21.41 25.42
N TRP A 324 15.46 20.49 24.69
CA TRP A 324 14.89 19.19 24.34
C TRP A 324 14.27 18.48 25.56
N HIS A 325 13.00 18.08 25.47
CA HIS A 325 12.48 16.86 26.11
C HIS A 325 11.23 16.31 25.42
N GLN A 326 11.24 14.99 25.25
CA GLN A 326 10.17 14.10 24.78
C GLN A 326 8.86 14.25 25.54
N SER A 327 7.71 14.02 24.88
CA SER A 327 6.88 12.83 25.11
C SER A 327 5.61 12.83 24.26
N VAL A 328 5.38 11.72 23.55
CA VAL A 328 4.05 11.11 23.45
C VAL A 328 4.26 9.66 23.87
N ARG A 329 3.89 9.34 25.12
CA ARG A 329 3.73 7.95 25.57
C ARG A 329 2.34 7.50 25.13
N LEU A 330 2.26 6.32 24.52
CA LEU A 330 1.02 5.58 24.36
C LEU A 330 0.68 4.95 25.73
N ASP A 331 -0.21 5.58 26.49
CA ASP A 331 -0.76 4.97 27.70
C ASP A 331 -1.97 4.08 27.33
N HIS A 332 -1.83 2.78 27.60
CA HIS A 332 -2.95 1.85 27.70
C HIS A 332 -3.60 2.04 29.08
N GLU A 333 -4.68 2.82 29.17
CA GLU A 333 -5.59 2.73 30.31
C GLU A 333 -6.87 1.98 29.90
N LEU A 334 -6.98 0.76 30.44
CA LEU A 334 -8.19 -0.02 30.55
C LEU A 334 -9.12 0.67 31.57
N GLU A 335 -10.14 1.39 31.11
CA GLU A 335 -11.26 1.71 32.00
C GLU A 335 -12.19 0.49 32.15
N ARG A 336 -11.87 -0.32 33.17
CA ARG A 336 -12.90 -0.95 34.01
C ARG A 336 -13.05 -0.09 35.26
N ASP A 337 -14.16 0.62 35.43
CA ASP A 337 -15.11 0.23 36.48
C ASP A 337 -16.44 0.98 36.44
N ARG A 338 -17.44 0.29 36.98
CA ARG A 338 -18.86 0.62 37.09
C ARG A 338 -19.14 1.82 38.01
N ARG A 339 -20.12 2.64 37.64
CA ARG A 339 -21.42 2.80 38.33
C ARG A 339 -22.38 3.63 37.49
#